data_AF-A0AAU3KPL2-F1
#
_entry.id   AF-A0AAU3KPL2-F1
#
_cell.length_a   1.000
_cell.length_b   1.000
_cell.length_c   1.000
_cell.angle_alpha   90.00
_cell.angle_beta   90.00
_cell.angle_gamma   90.00
#
_symmetry.space_group_name_H-M   'P 1'
#
loop_
_entity.id
_entity.type
_entity.pdbx_description
1 polymer ?
#
loop_
_entity_poly.entity_id
_entity_poly.type
_entity_poly.pdbx_seq_one_letter_code
_entity_poly.pdbx_strand_id
1 'polypeptide(L)' 'MQMHVTVEFPCLPPLHYRAEESAARTFITDMARWDRRAVVRLGGPVSAAMRLLPCHRLFEDS' A
#
# COMPACT_ATOMS: atom_id res chain seq x y z
N MET A 1 -3.38 2.72 13.28
CA MET A 1 -1.91 2.60 13.35
C MET A 1 -1.39 2.61 11.93
N GLN A 2 -0.36 3.41 11.65
CA GLN A 2 0.24 3.50 10.31
C GLN A 2 1.19 2.33 10.05
N MET A 3 1.16 1.81 8.84
CA MET A 3 1.91 0.66 8.35
C MET A 3 2.74 1.06 7.13
N HIS A 4 3.95 0.51 7.04
CA HIS A 4 4.76 0.59 5.81
C HIS A 4 4.22 -0.44 4.82
N VAL A 5 3.76 0.06 3.68
CA VAL A 5 3.28 -0.74 2.55
C VAL A 5 4.32 -0.66 1.45
N THR A 6 4.84 -1.81 1.04
CA THR A 6 5.74 -1.92 -0.11
C THR A 6 5.01 -2.64 -1.24
N VAL A 7 5.02 -2.05 -2.43
CA VAL A 7 4.38 -2.58 -3.63
C VAL A 7 5.46 -2.88 -4.66
N GLU A 8 5.59 -4.14 -5.04
CA GLU A 8 6.57 -4.62 -5.99
C GLU A 8 5.87 -5.04 -7.28
N PHE A 9 6.37 -4.56 -8.42
CA PHE A 9 5.98 -5.03 -9.74
C PHE A 9 7.22 -5.64 -10.42
N PRO A 10 7.07 -6.65 -11.29
CA PRO A 10 8.22 -7.39 -11.85
C PRO A 10 9.26 -6.54 -12.59
N CYS A 11 8.85 -5.39 -13.14
CA CYS A 11 9.69 -4.54 -13.97
C CYS A 11 9.91 -3.13 -13.40
N LEU A 12 9.49 -2.87 -12.16
CA LEU A 12 9.58 -1.54 -11.54
C LEU A 12 10.27 -1.63 -10.17
N PRO A 13 10.97 -0.56 -9.76
CA PRO A 13 11.47 -0.48 -8.39
C PRO A 13 10.31 -0.56 -7.39
N PRO A 14 10.56 -1.10 -6.18
CA PRO A 14 9.55 -1.14 -5.12
C PRO A 14 9.03 0.26 -4.80
N LEU A 15 7.71 0.38 -4.73
CA LEU A 15 7.05 1.61 -4.32
C LEU A 15 6.76 1.52 -2.82
N HIS A 16 7.13 2.56 -2.08
CA HIS A 16 6.95 2.61 -0.63
C HIS A 16 5.90 3.65 -0.24
N TYR A 17 4.91 3.18 0.53
CA TYR A 17 3.82 3.98 1.03
C TYR A 17 3.63 3.79 2.54
N ARG A 18 2.94 4.73 3.16
CA ARG A 18 2.35 4.57 4.48
C ARG A 18 0.82 4.61 4.39
N ALA A 19 0.14 3.79 5.19
CA ALA A 19 -1.31 3.75 5.27
C ALA A 19 -1.77 3.27 6.64
N GLU A 20 -3.01 3.57 7.03
CA GLU A 20 -3.64 2.84 8.14
C GLU A 20 -3.67 1.33 7.86
N GLU A 21 -3.56 0.52 8.91
CA GLU A 21 -3.59 -0.94 8.79
C GLU A 21 -4.82 -1.46 8.02
N SER A 22 -6.01 -0.91 8.30
CA SER A 22 -7.24 -1.29 7.61
C SER A 22 -7.16 -1.00 6.10
N ALA A 23 -6.70 0.19 5.73
CA ALA A 23 -6.51 0.58 4.33
C ALA A 23 -5.44 -0.28 3.62
N ALA A 24 -4.35 -0.61 4.32
CA ALA A 24 -3.30 -1.46 3.79
C ALA A 24 -3.79 -2.88 3.48
N ARG A 25 -4.63 -3.46 4.35
CA ARG A 25 -5.24 -4.78 4.16
C ARG A 25 -6.21 -4.79 2.97
N THR A 26 -7.05 -3.76 2.85
CA THR A 26 -7.96 -3.62 1.69
C THR A 26 -7.16 -3.50 0.39
N PHE A 27 -6.11 -2.69 0.39
CA PHE A 27 -5.26 -2.50 -0.78
C PHE A 27 -4.58 -3.79 -1.26
N ILE A 28 -4.12 -4.66 -0.35
CA ILE A 28 -3.57 -5.97 -0.74
C ILE A 28 -4.61 -6.78 -1.52
N THR A 29 -5.85 -6.81 -1.01
CA THR A 29 -6.95 -7.57 -1.60
C THR A 29 -7.29 -7.03 -2.98
N ASP A 30 -7.40 -5.72 -3.10
CA ASP A 30 -7.68 -5.05 -4.37
C ASP A 30 -6.52 -5.26 -5.36
N MET A 31 -5.27 -5.10 -4.94
CA MET A 31 -4.16 -5.29 -5.85
C MET A 31 -4.04 -6.73 -6.35
N ALA A 32 -4.22 -7.71 -5.47
CA ALA A 32 -4.23 -9.12 -5.89
C ALA A 32 -5.34 -9.43 -6.91
N ARG A 33 -6.46 -8.69 -6.86
CA ARG A 33 -7.56 -8.80 -7.83
C ARG A 33 -7.23 -8.14 -9.16
N TRP A 34 -6.57 -7.00 -9.15
CA TRP A 34 -6.26 -6.21 -10.36
C TRP A 34 -5.02 -6.72 -11.10
N ASP A 35 -3.95 -7.05 -10.38
CA ASP A 35 -2.70 -7.56 -10.96
C ASP A 35 -2.12 -8.67 -10.09
N ARG A 36 -2.24 -9.91 -10.57
CA ARG A 36 -1.71 -11.11 -9.89
C ARG A 36 -0.18 -11.13 -9.79
N ARG A 37 0.53 -10.28 -10.54
CA ARG A 37 2.00 -10.19 -10.50
C ARG A 37 2.49 -9.13 -9.52
N ALA A 38 1.61 -8.25 -9.04
CA ALA A 38 1.95 -7.28 -8.02
C ALA A 38 2.06 -7.97 -6.66
N VAL A 39 3.16 -7.74 -5.94
CA VAL A 39 3.37 -8.24 -4.58
C VAL A 39 3.28 -7.06 -3.63
N VAL A 40 2.36 -7.14 -2.67
CA VAL A 40 2.21 -6.14 -1.62
C VAL A 40 2.70 -6.73 -0.30
N ARG A 41 3.65 -6.05 0.35
CA ARG A 41 4.19 -6.45 1.66
C ARG A 41 3.86 -5.38 2.70
N LEU A 42 3.49 -5.84 3.88
CA LEU A 42 3.32 -4.98 5.06
C LEU A 42 4.47 -5.23 6.02
N GLY A 43 5.07 -4.14 6.50
CA GLY A 43 6.11 -4.21 7.51
C GLY A 43 7.32 -3.34 7.17
N GLY A 44 8.12 -3.09 8.20
CA GLY A 44 9.23 -2.14 8.14
C GLY A 44 8.93 -0.84 8.91
N PRO A 45 9.97 -0.01 9.11
CA PRO A 45 9.83 1.25 9.82
C PRO A 45 9.03 2.26 8.98
N VAL A 46 7.97 2.79 9.57
CA VAL A 46 7.21 3.88 8.94
C VAL A 46 8.01 5.17 9.07
N SER A 47 8.20 5.86 7.95
CA SER A 47 8.80 7.19 7.92
C SER A 47 7.79 8.24 7.48
N ALA A 48 7.85 9.43 8.09
CA ALA A 48 7.01 10.57 7.70
C ALA A 48 7.27 11.05 6.27
N ALA A 49 8.45 10.75 5.71
CA ALA A 49 8.79 11.05 4.32
C ALA A 49 8.10 10.12 3.31
N MET A 50 7.50 9.01 3.76
CA MET A 50 6.77 8.10 2.88
C MET A 50 5.46 8.72 2.40
N ARG A 51 5.15 8.48 1.12
CA ARG A 51 3.90 8.91 0.52
C ARG A 51 2.73 8.15 1.15
N LEU A 52 1.63 8.84 1.38
CA LEU A 52 0.38 8.16 1.76
C LEU A 52 -0.07 7.28 0.59
N LEU A 53 -0.58 6.11 0.91
CA LEU A 53 -1.17 5.22 -0.09
C LEU A 53 -2.32 5.98 -0.80
N PRO A 54 -2.33 6.03 -2.15
CA PRO A 54 -3.28 6.86 -2.89
C PRO A 54 -4.75 6.44 -2.67
N CYS A 55 -5.00 5.24 -2.15
CA CYS A 55 -6.33 4.75 -1.80
C CYS A 55 -6.94 5.45 -0.59
N HIS A 56 -6.15 6.17 0.23
CA HIS A 56 -6.69 6.92 1.37
C HIS A 56 -7.75 7.93 0.93
N ARG A 57 -7.61 8.54 -0.26
CA ARG A 57 -8.60 9.49 -0.79
C ARG A 57 -9.90 8.85 -1.28
N LEU A 58 -9.93 7.54 -1.52
CA LEU A 58 -11.16 6.84 -1.93
C LEU A 58 -12.04 6.47 -0.72
N PHE A 59 -11.50 6.52 0.51
CA PHE A 59 -12.23 6.20 1.75
C PHE A 59 -12.53 7.44 2.61
N GLU A 60 -12.10 8.64 2.19
CA GLU A 60 -12.44 9.91 2.87
C GLU A 60 -13.79 10.50 2.41
N ASP A 61 -14.51 9.83 1.49
CA ASP A 61 -15.80 10.27 0.93
C ASP A 61 -16.94 9.28 1.25
N SER A 62 -17.01 8.78 2.50
CA SER A 62 -18.13 7.97 2.99
C SER A 62 -18.66 8.45 4.33
#